data_AF-A0A7V1Q9W1-F1
#
_entry.id   AF-A0A7V1Q9W1-F1
#
_cell.length_a   1.000
_cell.length_b   1.000
_cell.length_c   1.000
_cell.angle_alpha   90.00
_cell.angle_beta   90.00
_cell.angle_gamma   90.00
#
_symmetry.space_group_name_H-M   'P 1'
#
loop_
_entity.id
_entity.type
_entity.pdbx_description
1 polymer ?
#
loop_
_entity_poly.entity_id
_entity_poly.type
_entity_poly.pdbx_seq_one_letter_code
_entity_poly.pdbx_strand_id
1 'polypeptide(L)'
;ACPYCQDTGWEYVAERTVQRCRCRQDPQRRIERLLQEARIPPRYAQCGFENYEIRNSTQQAAVYICQRLIEDYPNVDRGLLIIGPCGVGKTHLAVATIKELIQKKLVPCLFYDFRDLLKEIQDSYDPLSQESELRILAPVYEAEVLVLDELGAAKPTEWVQDTMTQIINTRYNQKRITIFTSNFLDASTSSTKETLTDRVGERLRSRLHEMCRLVVIEGEDYRLLRR
;
A
#
# COMPACT_ATOMS: atom_id res chain seq x y z
N ALA A 1 23.14 7.72 -3.88
CA ALA A 1 23.90 8.92 -3.51
C ALA A 1 24.00 9.91 -4.66
N CYS A 2 23.41 11.09 -4.50
CA CYS A 2 23.62 12.20 -5.43
C CYS A 2 25.10 12.63 -5.47
N PRO A 3 25.75 12.74 -6.65
CA PRO A 3 27.17 13.09 -6.74
C PRO A 3 27.47 14.52 -6.28
N TYR A 4 26.46 15.38 -6.18
CA TYR A 4 26.61 16.80 -5.80
C TYR A 4 26.38 17.06 -4.30
N CYS A 5 25.47 16.32 -3.67
CA CYS A 5 25.09 16.57 -2.27
C CYS A 5 25.21 15.36 -1.36
N GLN A 6 25.55 14.17 -1.87
CA GLN A 6 25.64 12.93 -1.09
C GLN A 6 24.38 12.70 -0.22
N ASP A 7 23.22 12.95 -0.80
CA ASP A 7 21.88 12.82 -0.20
C ASP A 7 21.57 13.80 0.96
N THR A 8 22.47 14.74 1.28
CA THR A 8 22.19 15.84 2.23
C THR A 8 21.13 16.83 1.72
N GLY A 9 20.96 16.90 0.39
CA GLY A 9 20.05 17.85 -0.26
C GLY A 9 20.62 19.27 -0.41
N TRP A 10 21.86 19.50 0.00
CA TRP A 10 22.55 20.79 -0.10
C TRP A 10 23.84 20.64 -0.92
N GLU A 11 24.08 21.55 -1.87
CA GLU A 11 25.34 21.62 -2.62
C GLU A 11 26.08 22.91 -2.25
N TYR A 12 27.40 22.83 -2.11
CA TYR A 12 28.24 24.02 -1.89
C TYR A 12 28.40 24.77 -3.22
N VAL A 13 28.02 26.04 -3.22
CA VAL A 13 28.19 26.97 -4.36
C VAL A 13 29.32 27.96 -4.13
N ALA A 14 29.75 28.14 -2.89
CA ALA A 14 30.97 28.86 -2.49
C ALA A 14 31.47 28.32 -1.14
N GLU A 15 32.65 28.77 -0.68
CA GLU A 15 33.30 28.28 0.55
C GLU A 15 32.40 28.27 1.80
N ARG A 16 31.38 29.14 1.87
CA ARG A 16 30.43 29.22 2.99
C ARG A 16 28.96 29.35 2.57
N THR A 17 28.67 29.08 1.30
CA THR A 17 27.31 29.21 0.76
C THR A 17 26.84 27.86 0.28
N VAL A 18 25.77 27.37 0.88
CA VAL A 18 25.04 26.18 0.44
C VAL A 18 23.74 26.60 -0.21
N GLN A 19 23.37 25.91 -1.29
CA GLN A 19 22.06 26.03 -1.88
C GLN A 19 21.37 24.67 -1.92
N ARG A 20 20.05 24.65 -2.09
CA ARG A 20 19.34 23.39 -2.34
C ARG A 20 19.94 22.75 -3.58
N CYS A 21 20.45 21.54 -3.41
CA CYS A 21 21.09 20.81 -4.50
C CYS A 21 20.10 20.66 -5.66
N ARG A 22 20.59 20.84 -6.89
CA ARG A 22 19.84 20.59 -8.12
C ARG A 22 19.11 19.23 -8.16
N CYS A 23 19.58 18.22 -7.44
CA CYS A 23 18.88 16.92 -7.33
C CYS A 23 17.50 17.02 -6.66
N ARG A 24 17.25 18.09 -5.88
CA ARG A 24 15.95 18.40 -5.28
C ARG A 24 15.04 19.13 -6.27
N GLN A 25 15.60 19.71 -7.33
CA GLN A 25 14.87 20.39 -8.40
C GLN A 25 14.55 19.44 -9.56
N ASP A 26 15.34 18.37 -9.72
CA ASP A 26 15.10 17.30 -10.70
C ASP A 26 13.91 16.42 -10.27
N PRO A 27 12.75 16.52 -10.95
CA PRO A 27 11.58 15.72 -10.61
C PRO A 27 11.84 14.22 -10.78
N GLN A 28 12.71 13.83 -11.72
CA GLN A 28 12.97 12.43 -12.03
C GLN A 28 13.71 11.74 -10.88
N ARG A 29 14.76 12.37 -10.34
CA ARG A 29 15.47 11.88 -9.14
C ARG A 29 14.55 11.81 -7.93
N ARG A 30 13.62 12.75 -7.80
CA ARG A 30 12.63 12.71 -6.71
C ARG A 30 11.69 11.50 -6.87
N ILE A 31 11.18 11.25 -8.07
CA ILE A 31 10.34 10.08 -8.38
C ILE A 31 11.09 8.79 -8.09
N GLU A 32 12.34 8.65 -8.56
CA GLU A 32 13.17 7.46 -8.32
C GLU A 32 13.33 7.16 -6.83
N ARG A 33 13.65 8.18 -6.03
CA ARG A 33 13.76 8.03 -4.57
C ARG A 33 12.43 7.64 -3.94
N LEU A 34 11.32 8.28 -4.31
CA LEU A 34 10.00 7.93 -3.76
C LEU A 34 9.58 6.50 -4.14
N LEU A 35 9.91 6.04 -5.35
CA LEU A 35 9.67 4.65 -5.76
C LEU A 35 10.52 3.66 -4.97
N GLN A 36 11.76 4.01 -4.62
CA GLN A 36 12.61 3.20 -3.75
C GLN A 36 12.07 3.15 -2.31
N GLU A 37 11.70 4.31 -1.76
CA GLU A 37 11.12 4.46 -0.41
C GLU A 37 9.76 3.77 -0.29
N ALA A 38 9.03 3.59 -1.41
CA ALA A 38 7.76 2.89 -1.44
C ALA A 38 7.83 1.39 -1.18
N ARG A 39 9.02 0.78 -1.15
CA ARG A 39 9.23 -0.65 -0.86
C ARG A 39 8.41 -1.61 -1.72
N ILE A 40 8.14 -1.25 -2.98
CA ILE A 40 7.40 -2.11 -3.92
C ILE A 40 8.28 -3.32 -4.25
N PRO A 41 7.83 -4.58 -4.00
CA PRO A 41 8.60 -5.76 -4.33
C PRO A 41 8.98 -5.82 -5.82
N PRO A 42 10.20 -6.28 -6.18
CA PRO A 42 10.65 -6.30 -7.57
C PRO A 42 9.71 -7.04 -8.53
N ARG A 43 8.99 -8.07 -8.04
CA ARG A 43 7.98 -8.80 -8.82
C ARG A 43 6.84 -7.92 -9.34
N TYR A 44 6.59 -6.77 -8.72
CA TYR A 44 5.55 -5.80 -9.10
C TYR A 44 6.12 -4.54 -9.76
N ALA A 45 7.43 -4.48 -10.02
CA ALA A 45 8.07 -3.29 -10.60
C ALA A 45 7.41 -2.88 -11.93
N GLN A 46 6.97 -3.85 -12.72
CA GLN A 46 6.31 -3.62 -14.00
C GLN A 46 4.80 -3.41 -13.90
N CYS A 47 4.15 -3.55 -12.74
CA CYS A 47 2.71 -3.33 -12.64
C CYS A 47 2.36 -1.85 -12.91
N GLY A 48 1.50 -1.59 -13.89
CA GLY A 48 0.97 -0.27 -14.24
C GLY A 48 -0.44 -0.38 -14.83
N PHE A 49 -1.14 0.73 -14.99
CA PHE A 49 -2.50 0.68 -15.58
C PHE A 49 -2.45 0.29 -17.06
N GLU A 50 -1.38 0.66 -17.76
CA GLU A 50 -1.13 0.40 -19.17
C GLU A 50 -1.00 -1.09 -19.52
N ASN A 51 -0.58 -1.92 -18.56
CA ASN A 51 -0.42 -3.36 -18.73
C ASN A 51 -1.36 -4.18 -17.84
N TYR A 52 -2.40 -3.55 -17.30
CA TYR A 52 -3.48 -4.24 -16.62
C TYR A 52 -4.52 -4.72 -17.64
N GLU A 53 -4.66 -6.04 -17.79
CA GLU A 53 -5.64 -6.62 -18.72
C GLU A 53 -7.05 -6.59 -18.12
N ILE A 54 -7.93 -5.79 -18.72
CA ILE A 54 -9.35 -5.74 -18.38
C ILE A 54 -10.08 -6.86 -19.15
N ARG A 55 -10.65 -7.82 -18.42
CA ARG A 55 -11.38 -8.97 -18.97
C ARG A 55 -12.86 -8.99 -18.62
N ASN A 56 -13.29 -8.16 -17.66
CA ASN A 56 -14.69 -8.02 -17.29
C ASN A 56 -15.00 -6.61 -16.74
N SER A 57 -16.29 -6.35 -16.52
CA SER A 57 -16.80 -5.06 -16.06
C SER A 57 -16.33 -4.68 -14.65
N THR A 58 -16.13 -5.65 -13.74
CA THR A 58 -15.64 -5.38 -12.38
C THR A 58 -14.19 -4.90 -12.38
N GLN A 59 -13.34 -5.49 -13.24
CA GLN A 59 -11.97 -5.04 -13.47
C GLN A 59 -11.93 -3.66 -14.10
N GLN A 60 -12.81 -3.38 -15.07
CA GLN A 60 -12.93 -2.06 -15.67
C GLN A 60 -13.33 -0.99 -14.63
N ALA A 61 -14.33 -1.30 -13.80
CA ALA A 61 -14.75 -0.43 -12.71
C ALA A 61 -13.63 -0.22 -11.68
N ALA A 62 -12.86 -1.27 -11.36
CA ALA A 62 -11.74 -1.18 -10.44
C ALA A 62 -10.65 -0.24 -10.95
N VAL A 63 -10.27 -0.35 -12.23
CA VAL A 63 -9.33 0.59 -12.88
C VAL A 63 -9.84 2.03 -12.78
N TYR A 64 -11.11 2.25 -13.14
CA TYR A 64 -11.72 3.58 -13.09
C TYR A 64 -11.72 4.17 -11.67
N ILE A 65 -12.06 3.38 -10.66
CA ILE A 65 -12.07 3.83 -9.26
C ILE A 65 -10.66 4.19 -8.78
N CYS A 66 -9.64 3.39 -9.15
CA CYS A 66 -8.25 3.68 -8.82
C CYS A 66 -7.76 4.97 -9.49
N GLN A 67 -8.08 5.16 -10.77
CA GLN A 67 -7.77 6.39 -11.52
C GLN A 67 -8.44 7.62 -10.90
N ARG A 68 -9.69 7.50 -10.47
CA ARG A 68 -10.40 8.59 -9.78
C ARG A 68 -9.74 8.99 -8.46
N LEU A 69 -9.29 8.03 -7.65
CA LEU A 69 -8.53 8.34 -6.44
C LEU A 69 -7.28 9.16 -6.78
N ILE A 70 -6.56 8.79 -7.84
CA ILE A 70 -5.36 9.51 -8.28
C ILE A 70 -5.73 10.91 -8.74
N GLU A 71 -6.75 11.08 -9.58
CA GLU A 71 -7.20 12.37 -10.10
C GLU A 71 -7.61 13.34 -8.99
N ASP A 72 -8.39 12.86 -8.03
CA ASP A 72 -8.99 13.69 -6.98
C ASP A 72 -8.00 14.02 -5.84
N TYR A 73 -6.90 13.28 -5.69
CA TYR A 73 -5.89 13.52 -4.64
C TYR A 73 -5.30 14.96 -4.69
N PRO A 74 -5.12 15.68 -3.57
CA PRO A 74 -5.29 15.26 -2.17
C PRO A 74 -6.71 15.44 -1.63
N ASN A 75 -7.69 15.82 -2.44
CA ASN A 75 -9.09 16.07 -2.01
C ASN A 75 -9.90 14.77 -1.90
N VAL A 76 -9.27 13.70 -1.41
CA VAL A 76 -9.90 12.42 -1.11
C VAL A 76 -9.89 12.18 0.39
N ASP A 77 -11.00 11.68 0.93
CA ASP A 77 -11.16 11.38 2.35
C ASP A 77 -11.13 9.87 2.64
N ARG A 78 -11.16 9.04 1.59
CA ARG A 78 -11.19 7.58 1.68
C ARG A 78 -10.13 6.93 0.79
N GLY A 79 -9.53 5.85 1.30
CA GLY A 79 -8.71 4.95 0.52
C GLY A 79 -9.55 3.89 -0.20
N LEU A 80 -8.93 2.76 -0.52
CA LEU A 80 -9.57 1.67 -1.28
C LEU A 80 -9.50 0.37 -0.49
N LEU A 81 -10.55 -0.43 -0.57
CA LEU A 81 -10.54 -1.82 -0.12
C LEU A 81 -10.82 -2.69 -1.34
N ILE A 82 -9.77 -3.24 -1.93
CA ILE A 82 -9.85 -4.04 -3.16
C ILE A 82 -9.98 -5.51 -2.79
N ILE A 83 -11.14 -6.11 -3.03
CA ILE A 83 -11.44 -7.51 -2.67
C ILE A 83 -11.79 -8.35 -3.89
N GLY A 84 -11.51 -9.65 -3.83
CA GLY A 84 -11.74 -10.56 -4.95
C GLY A 84 -10.89 -11.82 -4.87
N PRO A 85 -11.14 -12.84 -5.69
CA PRO A 85 -10.41 -14.11 -5.63
C PRO A 85 -8.93 -13.95 -6.02
N CYS A 86 -8.14 -15.00 -5.78
CA CYS A 86 -6.72 -15.01 -6.16
C CYS A 86 -6.54 -14.79 -7.66
N GLY A 87 -5.50 -14.03 -8.04
CA GLY A 87 -5.12 -13.89 -9.44
C GLY A 87 -5.89 -12.88 -10.28
N VAL A 88 -6.86 -12.15 -9.72
CA VAL A 88 -7.63 -11.13 -10.46
C VAL A 88 -6.97 -9.74 -10.56
N GLY A 89 -5.73 -9.61 -10.06
CA GLY A 89 -4.93 -8.39 -10.20
C GLY A 89 -5.15 -7.29 -9.16
N LYS A 90 -5.62 -7.63 -7.95
CA LYS A 90 -5.81 -6.67 -6.84
C LYS A 90 -4.52 -5.93 -6.47
N THR A 91 -3.44 -6.68 -6.20
CA THR A 91 -2.12 -6.10 -5.89
C THR A 91 -1.57 -5.27 -7.05
N HIS A 92 -1.81 -5.71 -8.30
CA HIS A 92 -1.39 -4.96 -9.48
C HIS A 92 -2.02 -3.57 -9.49
N LEU A 93 -3.33 -3.46 -9.26
CA LEU A 93 -4.01 -2.17 -9.21
C LEU A 93 -3.56 -1.32 -8.01
N ALA A 94 -3.35 -1.92 -6.84
CA ALA A 94 -2.83 -1.19 -5.69
C ALA A 94 -1.44 -0.59 -5.98
N VAL A 95 -0.54 -1.39 -6.57
CA VAL A 95 0.81 -0.95 -6.98
C VAL A 95 0.76 0.10 -8.09
N ALA A 96 -0.06 -0.11 -9.13
CA ALA A 96 -0.25 0.86 -10.21
C ALA A 96 -0.74 2.21 -9.65
N THR A 97 -1.64 2.18 -8.67
CA THR A 97 -2.18 3.38 -8.02
C THR A 97 -1.10 4.18 -7.32
N ILE A 98 -0.29 3.55 -6.46
CA ILE A 98 0.77 4.28 -5.74
C ILE A 98 1.91 4.72 -6.67
N LYS A 99 2.23 3.95 -7.72
CA LYS A 99 3.22 4.35 -8.72
C LYS A 99 2.77 5.62 -9.45
N GLU A 100 1.51 5.69 -9.87
CA GLU A 100 0.99 6.89 -10.52
C GLU A 100 0.91 8.09 -9.56
N LEU A 101 0.52 7.89 -8.29
CA LEU A 101 0.55 8.95 -7.28
C LEU A 101 1.98 9.52 -7.10
N ILE A 102 2.98 8.65 -7.04
CA ILE A 102 4.39 9.06 -6.98
C ILE A 102 4.80 9.81 -8.25
N GLN A 103 4.53 9.23 -9.42
CA GLN A 103 5.02 9.75 -10.70
C GLN A 103 4.33 11.06 -11.13
N LYS A 104 3.01 11.15 -10.97
CA LYS A 104 2.22 12.30 -11.42
C LYS A 104 2.09 13.39 -10.36
N LYS A 105 2.10 13.02 -9.06
CA LYS A 105 1.80 13.93 -7.96
C LYS A 105 2.90 14.04 -6.89
N LEU A 106 4.00 13.29 -7.02
CA LEU A 106 5.14 13.30 -6.08
C LEU A 106 4.74 12.98 -4.63
N VAL A 107 3.69 12.18 -4.47
CA VAL A 107 3.13 11.75 -3.18
C VAL A 107 3.96 10.59 -2.63
N PRO A 108 4.54 10.71 -1.42
CA PRO A 108 5.18 9.59 -0.75
C PRO A 108 4.18 8.47 -0.48
N CYS A 109 4.49 7.28 -0.98
CA CYS A 109 3.68 6.09 -0.74
C CYS A 109 4.54 5.02 -0.07
N LEU A 110 3.90 4.05 0.59
CA LEU A 110 4.56 2.90 1.20
C LEU A 110 3.76 1.64 0.90
N PHE A 111 4.43 0.56 0.53
CA PHE A 111 3.85 -0.75 0.30
C PHE A 111 4.34 -1.74 1.36
N TYR A 112 3.41 -2.54 1.88
CA TYR A 112 3.71 -3.70 2.70
C TYR A 112 2.79 -4.86 2.33
N ASP A 113 3.36 -6.06 2.18
CA ASP A 113 2.60 -7.29 2.35
C ASP A 113 2.33 -7.46 3.85
N PHE A 114 1.08 -7.70 4.23
CA PHE A 114 0.71 -7.73 5.64
C PHE A 114 1.41 -8.87 6.41
N ARG A 115 1.69 -10.02 5.76
CA ARG A 115 2.40 -11.13 6.41
C ARG A 115 3.87 -10.80 6.63
N ASP A 116 4.50 -10.14 5.67
CA ASP A 116 5.89 -9.70 5.79
C ASP A 116 6.02 -8.61 6.87
N LEU A 117 5.06 -7.68 6.95
CA LEU A 117 5.01 -6.68 8.02
C LEU A 117 4.91 -7.32 9.41
N LEU A 118 4.00 -8.28 9.59
CA LEU A 118 3.87 -9.00 10.87
C LEU A 118 5.17 -9.70 11.24
N LYS A 119 5.85 -10.31 10.26
CA LYS A 119 7.13 -10.97 10.49
C LYS A 119 8.21 -9.96 10.90
N GLU A 120 8.34 -8.84 10.21
CA GLU A 120 9.29 -7.77 10.58
C GLU A 120 9.06 -7.30 12.04
N ILE A 121 7.79 -7.10 12.44
CA ILE A 121 7.45 -6.72 13.80
C ILE A 121 7.84 -7.82 14.80
N GLN A 122 7.57 -9.09 14.49
CA GLN A 122 7.95 -10.21 15.36
C GLN A 122 9.47 -10.32 15.54
N ASP A 123 10.21 -10.20 14.44
CA ASP A 123 11.67 -10.28 14.43
C ASP A 123 12.30 -9.13 15.26
N SER A 124 11.60 -8.00 15.42
CA SER A 124 12.04 -6.86 16.27
C SER A 124 11.96 -7.11 17.78
N TYR A 125 11.27 -8.17 18.22
CA TYR A 125 11.24 -8.56 19.63
C TYR A 125 12.40 -9.47 20.02
N ASP A 126 13.19 -9.96 19.05
CA ASP A 126 14.39 -10.74 19.35
C ASP A 126 15.38 -9.84 20.11
N PRO A 127 15.86 -10.24 21.31
CA PRO A 127 16.84 -9.48 22.09
C PRO A 127 18.16 -9.22 21.34
N LEU A 128 18.45 -9.99 20.28
CA LEU A 128 19.61 -9.81 19.42
C LEU A 128 19.36 -8.82 18.27
N SER A 129 18.11 -8.46 18.01
CA SER A 129 17.75 -7.45 17.00
C SER A 129 18.06 -6.04 17.52
N GLN A 130 18.65 -5.20 16.66
CA GLN A 130 18.93 -3.79 16.97
C GLN A 130 17.78 -2.85 16.57
N GLU A 131 16.70 -3.40 16.01
CA GLU A 131 15.56 -2.64 15.52
C GLU A 131 14.42 -2.69 16.53
N SER A 132 14.02 -1.52 17.02
CA SER A 132 12.83 -1.42 17.87
C SER A 132 11.56 -1.54 17.02
N GLU A 133 10.53 -2.20 17.54
CA GLU A 133 9.17 -2.27 16.98
C GLU A 133 8.68 -0.92 16.42
N LEU A 134 8.90 0.16 17.17
CA LEU A 134 8.50 1.52 16.79
C LEU A 134 9.13 1.99 15.47
N ARG A 135 10.35 1.57 15.13
CA ARG A 135 11.01 1.94 13.87
C ARG A 135 10.35 1.30 12.64
N ILE A 136 9.74 0.13 12.81
CA ILE A 136 8.99 -0.56 11.76
C ILE A 136 7.59 0.04 11.64
N LEU A 137 6.94 0.27 12.79
CA LEU A 137 5.56 0.76 12.83
C LEU A 137 5.41 2.25 12.52
N ALA A 138 6.38 3.10 12.89
CA ALA A 138 6.29 4.54 12.64
C ALA A 138 6.11 4.88 11.16
N PRO A 139 6.90 4.35 10.20
CA PRO A 139 6.64 4.54 8.78
C PRO A 139 5.25 4.06 8.33
N VAL A 140 4.76 2.96 8.89
CA VAL A 140 3.42 2.42 8.57
C VAL A 140 2.31 3.35 9.07
N TYR A 141 2.47 3.94 10.25
CA TYR A 141 1.54 4.94 10.78
C TYR A 141 1.63 6.25 10.01
N GLU A 142 2.85 6.67 9.66
CA GLU A 142 3.15 8.00 9.14
C GLU A 142 3.19 8.11 7.61
N ALA A 143 3.03 7.00 6.88
CA ALA A 143 2.92 7.05 5.44
C ALA A 143 1.70 7.89 5.01
N GLU A 144 1.92 8.78 4.04
CA GLU A 144 0.89 9.64 3.45
C GLU A 144 -0.15 8.80 2.69
N VAL A 145 0.32 7.85 1.88
CA VAL A 145 -0.50 6.76 1.31
C VAL A 145 0.15 5.42 1.62
N LEU A 146 -0.60 4.50 2.23
CA LEU A 146 -0.13 3.16 2.56
C LEU A 146 -0.90 2.11 1.75
N VAL A 147 -0.20 1.14 1.17
CA VAL A 147 -0.77 -0.12 0.69
C VAL A 147 -0.47 -1.22 1.71
N LEU A 148 -1.53 -1.87 2.19
CA LEU A 148 -1.46 -3.12 2.95
C LEU A 148 -2.05 -4.24 2.10
N ASP A 149 -1.16 -5.04 1.49
CA ASP A 149 -1.51 -6.14 0.61
C ASP A 149 -1.85 -7.41 1.42
N GLU A 150 -2.79 -8.19 0.90
CA GLU A 150 -3.24 -9.48 1.45
C GLU A 150 -3.74 -9.43 2.91
N LEU A 151 -4.53 -8.39 3.24
CA LEU A 151 -5.18 -8.27 4.53
C LEU A 151 -6.06 -9.51 4.83
N GLY A 152 -5.87 -10.07 6.02
CA GLY A 152 -6.59 -11.26 6.50
C GLY A 152 -5.97 -12.59 6.05
N ALA A 153 -4.90 -12.60 5.24
CA ALA A 153 -4.24 -13.84 4.81
C ALA A 153 -3.49 -14.56 5.96
N ALA A 154 -3.01 -13.80 6.94
CA ALA A 154 -2.42 -14.35 8.16
C ALA A 154 -3.48 -15.08 9.01
N LYS A 155 -3.05 -16.08 9.80
CA LYS A 155 -3.94 -16.71 10.78
C LYS A 155 -4.32 -15.67 11.85
N PRO A 156 -5.61 -15.55 12.22
CA PRO A 156 -6.07 -14.55 13.17
C PRO A 156 -5.74 -14.96 14.62
N THR A 157 -4.46 -14.86 15.00
CA THR A 157 -4.08 -14.94 16.43
C THR A 157 -4.43 -13.63 17.13
N GLU A 158 -4.56 -13.67 18.46
CA GLU A 158 -4.83 -12.46 19.28
C GLU A 158 -3.82 -11.34 18.97
N TRP A 159 -2.53 -11.67 18.96
CA TRP A 159 -1.48 -10.72 18.60
C TRP A 159 -1.62 -10.14 17.18
N VAL A 160 -2.01 -10.94 16.18
CA VAL A 160 -2.27 -10.45 14.82
C VAL A 160 -3.46 -9.50 14.80
N GLN A 161 -4.54 -9.85 15.51
CA GLN A 161 -5.73 -9.01 15.62
C GLN A 161 -5.43 -7.68 16.31
N ASP A 162 -4.65 -7.69 17.38
CA ASP A 162 -4.23 -6.49 18.11
C ASP A 162 -3.34 -5.60 17.25
N THR A 163 -2.35 -6.17 16.57
CA THR A 163 -1.43 -5.43 15.68
C THR A 163 -2.20 -4.79 14.52
N MET A 164 -3.08 -5.56 13.87
CA MET A 164 -3.95 -5.06 12.82
C MET A 164 -4.86 -3.94 13.33
N THR A 165 -5.42 -4.12 14.53
CA THR A 165 -6.29 -3.13 15.18
C THR A 165 -5.55 -1.84 15.45
N GLN A 166 -4.33 -1.92 15.96
CA GLN A 166 -3.48 -0.78 16.25
C GLN A 166 -3.14 0.01 14.97
N ILE A 167 -2.72 -0.67 13.89
CA ILE A 167 -2.39 -0.04 12.61
C ILE A 167 -3.61 0.65 12.01
N ILE A 168 -4.73 -0.07 11.87
CA ILE A 168 -5.94 0.46 11.22
C ILE A 168 -6.52 1.62 12.04
N ASN A 169 -6.62 1.49 13.36
CA ASN A 169 -7.17 2.55 14.21
C ASN A 169 -6.31 3.82 14.17
N THR A 170 -4.98 3.68 14.20
CA THR A 170 -4.07 4.83 14.14
C THR A 170 -4.26 5.62 12.85
N ARG A 171 -4.30 4.91 11.71
CA ARG A 171 -4.47 5.55 10.39
C ARG A 171 -5.89 6.10 10.20
N TYR A 172 -6.90 5.40 10.68
CA TYR A 172 -8.30 5.86 10.69
C TYR A 172 -8.44 7.18 11.46
N ASN A 173 -7.93 7.24 12.70
CA ASN A 173 -8.00 8.44 13.54
C ASN A 173 -7.26 9.65 12.94
N GLN A 174 -6.18 9.38 12.21
CA GLN A 174 -5.39 10.41 11.52
C GLN A 174 -5.91 10.71 10.10
N LYS A 175 -7.02 10.09 9.67
CA LYS A 175 -7.61 10.21 8.32
C LYS A 175 -6.59 9.98 7.19
N ARG A 176 -5.68 9.02 7.39
CA ARG A 176 -4.64 8.71 6.40
C ARG A 176 -5.14 7.73 5.35
N ILE A 177 -4.88 8.05 4.08
CA ILE A 177 -5.30 7.24 2.94
C ILE A 177 -4.60 5.88 2.99
N THR A 178 -5.40 4.82 2.93
CA THR A 178 -4.91 3.45 2.99
C THR A 178 -5.61 2.59 1.95
N ILE A 179 -4.83 1.90 1.14
CA ILE A 179 -5.30 0.96 0.13
C ILE A 179 -5.06 -0.44 0.68
N PHE A 180 -6.12 -1.21 0.84
CA PHE A 180 -6.06 -2.60 1.28
C PHE A 180 -6.38 -3.52 0.10
N THR A 181 -5.74 -4.69 0.08
CA THR A 181 -6.20 -5.79 -0.77
C THR A 181 -6.60 -6.98 0.11
N SER A 182 -7.63 -7.74 -0.28
CA SER A 182 -7.99 -8.97 0.42
C SER A 182 -8.59 -10.03 -0.50
N ASN A 183 -8.35 -11.29 -0.18
CA ASN A 183 -8.98 -12.43 -0.87
C ASN A 183 -10.32 -12.83 -0.23
N PHE A 184 -10.69 -12.24 0.89
CA PHE A 184 -11.89 -12.58 1.64
C PHE A 184 -13.04 -11.63 1.26
N LEU A 185 -14.13 -12.21 0.76
CA LEU A 185 -15.35 -11.47 0.43
C LEU A 185 -16.21 -11.31 1.69
N ASP A 186 -17.08 -10.30 1.71
CA ASP A 186 -18.01 -10.07 2.82
C ASP A 186 -19.18 -11.06 2.84
N ALA A 187 -19.52 -11.63 1.69
CA ALA A 187 -20.56 -12.63 1.56
C ALA A 187 -19.93 -14.00 1.30
N SER A 188 -20.06 -14.92 2.25
CA SER A 188 -19.78 -16.33 2.00
C SER A 188 -20.94 -16.88 1.14
N THR A 189 -20.65 -17.31 -0.09
CA THR A 189 -21.59 -18.12 -0.89
C THR A 189 -21.66 -19.57 -0.41
N SER A 190 -20.84 -19.93 0.57
CA SER A 190 -20.71 -21.27 1.15
C SER A 190 -20.36 -21.15 2.63
N SER A 191 -21.09 -21.85 3.50
CA SER A 191 -20.94 -21.89 4.97
C SER A 191 -19.56 -22.32 5.50
N THR A 192 -18.62 -22.61 4.62
CA THR A 192 -17.26 -23.10 4.91
C THR A 192 -16.15 -22.09 4.57
N LYS A 193 -16.46 -20.91 4.01
CA LYS A 193 -15.46 -19.89 3.71
C LYS A 193 -15.57 -18.74 4.70
N GLU A 194 -14.48 -18.50 5.43
CA GLU A 194 -14.34 -17.32 6.30
C GLU A 194 -14.50 -16.03 5.48
N THR A 195 -15.24 -15.09 6.02
CA THR A 195 -15.41 -13.74 5.49
C THR A 195 -14.27 -12.83 5.94
N LEU A 196 -14.17 -11.64 5.36
CA LEU A 196 -13.24 -10.63 5.86
C LEU A 196 -13.56 -10.27 7.32
N THR A 197 -14.84 -10.20 7.67
CA THR A 197 -15.31 -9.95 9.04
C THR A 197 -14.83 -11.01 10.02
N ASP A 198 -14.81 -12.29 9.62
CA ASP A 198 -14.30 -13.37 10.49
C ASP A 198 -12.80 -13.23 10.75
N ARG A 199 -12.05 -12.73 9.75
CA ARG A 199 -10.60 -12.53 9.84
C ARG A 199 -10.20 -11.27 10.61
N VAL A 200 -10.96 -10.18 10.47
CA VAL A 200 -10.60 -8.87 11.04
C VAL A 200 -11.45 -8.45 12.23
N GLY A 201 -12.57 -9.13 12.48
CA GLY A 201 -13.55 -8.74 13.47
C GLY A 201 -14.48 -7.61 13.00
N GLU A 202 -15.69 -7.60 13.55
CA GLU A 202 -16.77 -6.68 13.20
C GLU A 202 -16.37 -5.20 13.33
N ARG A 203 -15.65 -4.87 14.41
CA ARG A 203 -15.22 -3.49 14.68
C ARG A 203 -14.26 -2.95 13.63
N LEU A 204 -13.26 -3.74 13.21
CA LEU A 204 -12.35 -3.31 12.16
C LEU A 204 -13.03 -3.28 10.81
N ARG A 205 -13.93 -4.22 10.54
CA ARG A 205 -14.73 -4.21 9.31
C ARG A 205 -15.54 -2.93 9.16
N SER A 206 -16.14 -2.45 10.25
CA SER A 206 -16.86 -1.17 10.28
C SER A 206 -15.96 0.03 9.95
N ARG A 207 -14.75 0.09 10.53
CA ARG A 207 -13.78 1.15 10.20
C ARG A 207 -13.30 1.09 8.76
N LEU A 208 -13.01 -0.10 8.25
CA LEU A 208 -12.66 -0.30 6.84
C LEU A 208 -13.77 0.17 5.90
N HIS A 209 -15.04 -0.06 6.25
CA HIS A 209 -16.18 0.42 5.47
C HIS A 209 -16.24 1.96 5.40
N GLU A 210 -15.91 2.64 6.50
CA GLU A 210 -15.94 4.10 6.56
C GLU A 210 -14.74 4.74 5.85
N MET A 211 -13.52 4.25 6.10
CA MET A 211 -12.30 4.85 5.58
C MET A 211 -11.92 4.43 4.16
N CYS A 212 -12.60 3.42 3.59
CA CYS A 212 -12.30 2.92 2.25
C CYS A 212 -13.55 2.86 1.38
N ARG A 213 -13.36 3.14 0.10
CA ARG A 213 -14.32 2.73 -0.93
C ARG A 213 -14.08 1.26 -1.27
N LEU A 214 -15.13 0.45 -1.20
CA LEU A 214 -15.09 -0.95 -1.58
C LEU A 214 -14.96 -1.11 -3.10
N VAL A 215 -14.02 -1.93 -3.54
CA VAL A 215 -13.78 -2.28 -4.93
C VAL A 215 -13.77 -3.81 -5.04
N VAL A 216 -14.83 -4.38 -5.60
CA VAL A 216 -14.93 -5.82 -5.82
C VAL A 216 -14.41 -6.14 -7.22
N ILE A 217 -13.51 -7.11 -7.32
CA ILE A 217 -12.99 -7.65 -8.57
C ILE A 217 -13.35 -9.13 -8.63
N GLU A 218 -14.03 -9.50 -9.71
CA GLU A 218 -14.35 -10.87 -10.05
C GLU A 218 -13.52 -11.33 -11.25
N GLY A 219 -13.40 -12.63 -11.43
CA GLY A 219 -12.68 -13.22 -12.57
C GLY A 219 -11.90 -14.47 -12.22
N GLU A 220 -11.34 -15.09 -13.25
CA GLU A 220 -10.46 -16.24 -13.13
C GLU A 220 -9.04 -15.82 -12.76
N ASP A 221 -8.25 -16.78 -12.26
CA ASP A 221 -6.84 -16.55 -11.94
C ASP A 221 -6.04 -16.36 -13.23
N TYR A 222 -5.62 -15.12 -13.49
CA TYR A 222 -4.80 -14.78 -14.66
C TYR A 222 -3.48 -15.55 -14.73
N ARG A 223 -2.93 -15.97 -13.59
CA ARG A 223 -1.67 -16.74 -13.53
C ARG A 223 -1.80 -18.11 -14.16
N LEU A 224 -3.02 -18.67 -14.22
CA LEU A 224 -3.31 -19.95 -14.87
C LEU A 224 -3.50 -19.83 -16.38
N LEU A 225 -3.77 -18.61 -16.87
CA LEU A 225 -4.06 -18.31 -18.28
C LEU A 225 -2.79 -17.92 -19.07
N ARG A 226 -1.71 -17.54 -18.37
CA ARG A 226 -0.35 -17.46 -18.94
C ARG A 226 0.25 -18.86 -19.06
N ARG A 227 -0.18 -19.63 -20.05
CA ARG A 227 0.55 -20.80 -20.57
C ARG A 227 1.37 -20.40 -21.78
#